data_AF-B9GB49-F1
#
_entry.id   AF-B9GB49-F1
#
_cell.length_a   1.000
_cell.length_b   1.000
_cell.length_c   1.000
_cell.angle_alpha   90.00
_cell.angle_beta   90.00
_cell.angle_gamma   90.00
#
_symmetry.space_group_name_H-M   'P 1'
#
loop_
_entity.id
_entity.type
_entity.pdbx_description
1 polymer ?
#
loop_
_entity_poly.entity_id
_entity_poly.type
_entity_poly.pdbx_seq_one_letter_code
_entity_poly.pdbx_strand_id
1 'polypeptide(L)'
;MVPSFSSSAAAILLLFLILASSASATNFTCTWPTTCQSAIVYTPPAATTYIELLSSFETTTLRDLFDANGLPPSTPSHTAIPTNATVIVPFRCSCVAGANRPESQPFHIIQINDNMSYIAAQFDDFVTYQEIAAASNISNPDFLEVGQELWIPLPCSCDQVEGNNVTHFAYKVRAADNVSKIAARFGVKESTLLKINGITDPKNLTQGQILDVPVPGTNDRVFYNSYIYTSSVSNYIFLSMSSLNHIF
;
A
#
# COMPACT_ATOMS: atom_id res chain seq x y z
N MET A 1 -22.96 -75.85 -6.44
CA MET A 1 -21.84 -75.96 -7.39
C MET A 1 -21.07 -74.64 -7.36
N VAL A 2 -19.81 -74.74 -6.94
CA VAL A 2 -18.73 -73.72 -6.93
C VAL A 2 -18.44 -73.24 -8.38
N PRO A 3 -17.64 -72.18 -8.67
CA PRO A 3 -16.90 -71.28 -7.76
C PRO A 3 -16.79 -69.78 -8.14
N SER A 4 -16.32 -69.05 -7.12
CA SER A 4 -15.54 -67.80 -7.05
C SER A 4 -14.52 -67.49 -8.17
N PHE A 5 -14.33 -66.20 -8.45
CA PHE A 5 -13.01 -65.61 -8.76
C PHE A 5 -12.85 -64.22 -8.10
N SER A 6 -11.72 -64.07 -7.42
CA SER A 6 -11.17 -62.86 -6.83
C SER A 6 -10.37 -62.05 -7.86
N SER A 7 -10.24 -60.73 -7.67
CA SER A 7 -8.93 -60.07 -7.69
C SER A 7 -9.04 -58.60 -7.30
N SER A 8 -8.22 -58.27 -6.30
CA SER A 8 -7.91 -56.97 -5.77
C SER A 8 -7.25 -56.06 -6.80
N ALA A 9 -7.60 -54.77 -6.80
CA ALA A 9 -6.76 -53.71 -7.35
C ALA A 9 -6.72 -52.56 -6.35
N ALA A 10 -5.53 -52.32 -5.82
CA ALA A 10 -5.21 -51.32 -4.82
C ALA A 10 -5.43 -49.89 -5.37
N ALA A 11 -6.24 -49.09 -4.67
CA ALA A 11 -6.32 -47.65 -4.89
C ALA A 11 -5.28 -46.97 -3.99
N ILE A 12 -4.15 -46.59 -4.58
CA ILE A 12 -3.14 -45.73 -3.95
C ILE A 12 -3.73 -44.32 -3.89
N LEU A 13 -4.15 -43.91 -2.70
CA LEU A 13 -4.61 -42.56 -2.40
C LEU A 13 -3.37 -41.65 -2.26
N LEU A 14 -3.00 -40.98 -3.36
CA LEU A 14 -1.98 -39.92 -3.36
C LEU A 14 -2.56 -38.68 -2.68
N LEU A 15 -2.23 -38.51 -1.40
CA LEU A 15 -2.50 -37.30 -0.62
C LEU A 15 -1.50 -36.21 -1.04
N PHE A 16 -1.87 -35.36 -2.00
CA PHE A 16 -1.13 -34.13 -2.28
C PHE A 16 -1.44 -33.10 -1.19
N LEU A 17 -0.56 -33.00 -0.20
CA LEU A 17 -0.46 -31.85 0.69
C LEU A 17 0.09 -30.68 -0.13
N ILE A 18 -0.81 -29.89 -0.72
CA ILE A 18 -0.47 -28.59 -1.28
C ILE A 18 -0.24 -27.68 -0.07
N LEU A 19 1.01 -27.51 0.34
CA LEU A 19 1.38 -26.35 1.16
C LEU A 19 1.09 -25.13 0.28
N ALA A 20 -0.03 -24.46 0.53
CA ALA A 20 -0.25 -23.10 0.07
C ALA A 20 0.77 -22.23 0.82
N SER A 21 1.97 -22.10 0.24
CA SER A 21 2.85 -20.98 0.54
C SER A 21 2.06 -19.73 0.16
N SER A 22 1.46 -19.06 1.15
CA SER A 22 1.04 -17.68 1.04
C SER A 22 2.31 -16.85 0.86
N ALA A 23 2.86 -16.84 -0.36
CA ALA A 23 3.84 -15.88 -0.76
C ALA A 23 3.14 -14.53 -0.69
N SER A 24 3.35 -13.80 0.41
CA SER A 24 3.10 -12.37 0.47
C SER A 24 3.77 -11.78 -0.76
N ALA A 25 2.99 -11.15 -1.63
CA ALA A 25 3.49 -10.51 -2.84
C ALA A 25 4.32 -9.26 -2.51
N THR A 26 4.43 -8.91 -1.22
CA THR A 26 5.03 -7.67 -0.77
C THR A 26 6.23 -7.95 0.13
N ASN A 27 7.35 -7.26 -0.16
CA ASN A 27 8.62 -7.32 0.58
C ASN A 27 8.56 -6.63 1.96
N PHE A 28 7.38 -6.22 2.40
CA PHE A 28 7.23 -5.47 3.64
C PHE A 28 7.27 -6.44 4.81
N THR A 29 8.21 -6.23 5.71
CA THR A 29 8.37 -7.02 6.92
C THR A 29 8.27 -6.13 8.15
N CYS A 30 7.81 -6.69 9.27
CA CYS A 30 8.05 -6.08 10.58
C CYS A 30 8.85 -7.05 11.45
N THR A 31 9.92 -6.55 12.04
CA THR A 31 10.79 -7.32 12.93
C THR A 31 10.23 -7.36 14.36
N TRP A 32 9.55 -6.29 14.79
CA TRP A 32 9.06 -6.14 16.16
C TRP A 32 7.59 -5.72 16.23
N PRO A 33 6.83 -6.20 17.23
CA PRO A 33 5.48 -5.72 17.45
C PRO A 33 5.46 -4.23 17.81
N THR A 34 4.76 -3.42 17.03
CA THR A 34 4.63 -1.98 17.23
C THR A 34 3.52 -1.40 16.34
N THR A 35 3.22 -0.11 16.49
CA THR A 35 2.43 0.64 15.52
C THR A 35 3.19 1.87 15.05
N CYS A 36 2.99 2.27 13.81
CA CYS A 36 3.63 3.45 13.23
C CYS A 36 2.77 4.05 12.13
N GLN A 37 3.16 5.24 11.68
CA GLN A 37 2.61 5.83 10.47
C GLN A 37 3.20 5.14 9.24
N SER A 38 2.34 4.84 8.26
CA SER A 38 2.71 4.34 6.93
C SER A 38 1.86 5.07 5.89
N ALA A 39 2.15 4.86 4.60
CA ALA A 39 1.24 5.31 3.54
C ALA A 39 1.34 4.43 2.30
N ILE A 40 0.34 4.56 1.43
CA ILE A 40 0.43 4.12 0.02
C ILE A 40 0.47 5.34 -0.90
N VAL A 41 1.13 5.20 -2.05
CA VAL A 41 1.11 6.17 -3.14
C VAL A 41 0.07 5.72 -4.16
N TYR A 42 -1.18 6.04 -3.87
CA TYR A 42 -2.36 5.55 -4.56
C TYR A 42 -2.60 6.26 -5.89
N THR A 43 -2.91 5.49 -6.93
CA THR A 43 -3.46 6.01 -8.20
C THR A 43 -4.93 5.64 -8.30
N PRO A 44 -5.88 6.59 -8.13
CA PRO A 44 -7.29 6.30 -8.31
C PRO A 44 -7.59 5.77 -9.72
N PRO A 45 -8.45 4.74 -9.87
CA PRO A 45 -8.80 4.17 -11.17
C PRO A 45 -9.59 5.14 -12.06
N ALA A 46 -10.24 6.14 -11.47
CA ALA A 46 -10.95 7.22 -12.14
C ALA A 46 -10.73 8.56 -11.43
N ALA A 47 -11.08 9.68 -12.08
CA ALA A 47 -11.08 10.98 -11.43
C ALA A 47 -12.02 10.97 -10.22
N THR A 48 -11.58 11.56 -9.10
CA THR A 48 -12.30 11.58 -7.82
C THR A 48 -12.00 12.88 -7.07
N THR A 49 -12.37 12.98 -5.81
CA THR A 49 -12.07 14.11 -4.91
C THR A 49 -11.45 13.62 -3.60
N TYR A 50 -10.80 14.52 -2.85
CA TYR A 50 -10.22 14.16 -1.56
C TYR A 50 -11.24 13.62 -0.55
N ILE A 51 -12.48 14.12 -0.58
CA ILE A 51 -13.54 13.63 0.32
C ILE A 51 -14.08 12.24 -0.07
N GLU A 52 -14.17 11.94 -1.37
CA GLU A 52 -14.52 10.60 -1.84
C GLU A 52 -13.41 9.60 -1.49
N LEU A 53 -12.15 9.98 -1.73
CA LEU A 53 -10.99 9.16 -1.34
C LEU A 53 -10.97 8.88 0.16
N LEU A 54 -11.21 9.90 0.99
CA LEU A 54 -11.30 9.74 2.44
C LEU A 54 -12.40 8.76 2.84
N SER A 55 -13.54 8.78 2.14
CA SER A 55 -14.67 7.88 2.41
C SER A 55 -14.39 6.45 1.96
N SER A 56 -13.59 6.25 0.91
CA SER A 56 -13.19 4.90 0.46
C SER A 56 -12.16 4.25 1.37
N PHE A 57 -11.28 5.04 2.00
CA PHE A 57 -10.20 4.51 2.82
C PHE A 57 -10.49 4.52 4.32
N GLU A 58 -11.11 5.59 4.83
CA GLU A 58 -11.38 5.81 6.26
C GLU A 58 -10.16 5.64 7.19
N THR A 59 -8.93 5.73 6.65
CA THR A 59 -7.69 5.46 7.39
C THR A 59 -7.09 6.67 8.09
N THR A 60 -7.59 7.87 7.80
CA THR A 60 -6.99 9.14 8.19
C THR A 60 -8.03 10.25 8.31
N THR A 61 -7.61 11.49 8.56
CA THR A 61 -8.49 12.67 8.52
C THR A 61 -8.29 13.46 7.23
N LEU A 62 -9.27 14.27 6.83
CA LEU A 62 -9.11 15.15 5.66
C LEU A 62 -7.89 16.07 5.79
N ARG A 63 -7.61 16.54 7.01
CA ARG A 63 -6.46 17.39 7.31
C ARG A 63 -5.15 16.65 7.09
N ASP A 64 -5.00 15.47 7.68
CA ASP A 64 -3.77 14.68 7.54
C ASP A 64 -3.57 14.20 6.10
N LEU A 65 -4.67 13.93 5.38
CA LEU A 65 -4.63 13.63 3.94
C LEU A 65 -4.15 14.82 3.12
N PHE A 66 -4.61 16.04 3.41
CA PHE A 66 -4.09 17.25 2.78
C PHE A 66 -2.63 17.50 3.11
N ASP A 67 -2.27 17.40 4.40
CA ASP A 67 -0.90 17.60 4.85
C ASP A 67 0.03 16.59 4.14
N ALA A 68 -0.35 15.31 4.06
CA ALA A 68 0.39 14.27 3.35
C ALA A 68 0.61 14.54 1.85
N ASN A 69 -0.25 15.35 1.24
CA ASN A 69 -0.19 15.71 -0.18
C ASN A 69 0.26 17.16 -0.41
N GLY A 70 0.77 17.84 0.62
CA GLY A 70 1.30 19.20 0.48
C GLY A 70 0.24 20.28 0.26
N LEU A 71 -1.03 19.98 0.58
CA LEU A 71 -2.15 20.89 0.37
C LEU A 71 -2.40 21.75 1.62
N PRO A 72 -2.73 23.05 1.44
CA PRO A 72 -3.10 23.90 2.56
C PRO A 72 -4.31 23.36 3.32
N PRO A 73 -4.41 23.55 4.65
CA PRO A 73 -5.59 23.15 5.42
C PRO A 73 -6.90 23.83 4.97
N SER A 74 -6.81 24.95 4.23
CA SER A 74 -7.95 25.67 3.66
C SER A 74 -8.43 25.11 2.32
N THR A 75 -7.82 24.03 1.82
CA THR A 75 -8.19 23.41 0.54
C THR A 75 -9.63 22.88 0.63
N PRO A 76 -10.50 23.14 -0.37
CA PRO A 76 -11.85 22.56 -0.39
C PRO A 76 -11.83 21.03 -0.39
N SER A 77 -12.70 20.40 0.39
CA SER A 77 -12.81 18.93 0.49
C SER A 77 -13.09 18.24 -0.86
N HIS A 78 -13.82 18.93 -1.75
CA HIS A 78 -14.14 18.48 -3.10
C HIS A 78 -13.06 18.81 -4.15
N THR A 79 -11.85 19.16 -3.72
CA THR A 79 -10.73 19.37 -4.65
C THR A 79 -10.50 18.09 -5.46
N ALA A 80 -10.46 18.24 -6.78
CA ALA A 80 -10.38 17.11 -7.69
C ALA A 80 -9.00 16.46 -7.69
N ILE A 81 -8.99 15.13 -7.76
CA ILE A 81 -7.83 14.29 -8.06
C ILE A 81 -8.07 13.75 -9.47
N PRO A 82 -7.35 14.26 -10.49
CA PRO A 82 -7.57 13.86 -11.87
C PRO A 82 -7.11 12.42 -12.11
N THR A 83 -7.65 11.78 -13.15
CA THR A 83 -7.22 10.44 -13.58
C THR A 83 -5.70 10.39 -13.76
N ASN A 84 -5.07 9.28 -13.33
CA ASN A 84 -3.62 9.05 -13.35
C ASN A 84 -2.77 9.94 -12.41
N ALA A 85 -3.36 10.83 -11.63
CA ALA A 85 -2.65 11.48 -10.53
C ALA A 85 -2.40 10.48 -9.39
N THR A 86 -1.28 10.63 -8.71
CA THR A 86 -1.01 9.88 -7.49
C THR A 86 -1.31 10.74 -6.27
N VAL A 87 -1.88 10.14 -5.24
CA VAL A 87 -2.19 10.74 -3.95
C VAL A 87 -1.59 9.87 -2.84
N ILE A 88 -0.97 10.49 -1.85
CA ILE A 88 -0.48 9.79 -0.65
C ILE A 88 -1.66 9.57 0.27
N VAL A 89 -1.93 8.31 0.64
CA VAL A 89 -2.98 7.96 1.60
C VAL A 89 -2.32 7.43 2.87
N PRO A 90 -2.23 8.25 3.94
CA PRO A 90 -1.65 7.84 5.21
C PRO A 90 -2.57 6.88 5.97
N PHE A 91 -1.99 5.94 6.71
CA PHE A 91 -2.70 5.05 7.63
C PHE A 91 -1.76 4.57 8.76
N ARG A 92 -2.34 4.09 9.87
CA ARG A 92 -1.56 3.46 10.93
C ARG A 92 -1.29 2.00 10.58
N CYS A 93 -0.02 1.64 10.50
CA CYS A 93 0.42 0.24 10.38
C CYS A 93 0.44 -0.41 11.76
N SER A 94 -0.03 -1.65 11.85
CA SER A 94 0.10 -2.51 13.01
C SER A 94 0.98 -3.70 12.66
N CYS A 95 2.14 -3.75 13.31
CA CYS A 95 3.05 -4.89 13.26
C CYS A 95 2.73 -5.79 14.44
N VAL A 96 2.26 -7.01 14.20
CA VAL A 96 1.96 -8.00 15.24
C VAL A 96 2.43 -9.38 14.80
N ALA A 97 3.32 -9.99 15.60
CA ALA A 97 3.74 -11.39 15.50
C ALA A 97 3.88 -11.96 14.06
N GLY A 98 4.66 -11.28 13.20
CA GLY A 98 4.94 -11.73 11.83
C GLY A 98 3.93 -11.29 10.77
N ALA A 99 2.91 -10.52 11.15
CA ALA A 99 1.99 -9.86 10.23
C ALA A 99 2.14 -8.34 10.32
N ASN A 100 1.93 -7.69 9.19
CA ASN A 100 2.01 -6.24 9.01
C ASN A 100 0.88 -5.82 8.07
N ARG A 101 -0.04 -5.01 8.61
CA ARG A 101 -1.23 -4.53 7.89
C ARG A 101 -1.74 -3.24 8.54
N PRO A 102 -2.68 -2.51 7.93
CA PRO A 102 -3.32 -1.39 8.59
C PRO A 102 -3.98 -1.82 9.91
N GLU A 103 -4.07 -0.93 10.88
CA GLU A 103 -4.59 -1.24 12.22
C GLU A 103 -6.10 -1.55 12.23
N SER A 104 -6.88 -0.89 11.37
CA SER A 104 -8.34 -1.01 11.37
C SER A 104 -9.02 -0.86 10.01
N GLN A 105 -8.53 0.02 9.14
CA GLN A 105 -9.15 0.38 7.85
C GLN A 105 -8.09 0.29 6.73
N PRO A 106 -8.45 0.13 5.44
CA PRO A 106 -9.80 0.12 4.90
C PRO A 106 -10.47 -1.25 4.91
N PHE A 107 -11.79 -1.23 5.01
CA PHE A 107 -12.67 -2.34 4.61
C PHE A 107 -13.31 -2.08 3.25
N HIS A 108 -13.53 -3.15 2.49
CA HIS A 108 -14.39 -3.15 1.31
C HIS A 108 -15.66 -3.96 1.60
N ILE A 109 -16.83 -3.33 1.46
CA ILE A 109 -18.12 -4.04 1.58
C ILE A 109 -18.47 -4.60 0.20
N ILE A 110 -18.56 -5.93 0.09
CA ILE A 110 -18.83 -6.62 -1.17
C ILE A 110 -20.16 -6.13 -1.76
N GLN A 111 -20.08 -5.66 -3.01
CA GLN A 111 -21.21 -5.21 -3.80
C GLN A 111 -21.67 -6.29 -4.78
N ILE A 112 -22.84 -6.05 -5.39
CA ILE A 112 -23.34 -6.90 -6.46
C ILE A 112 -22.34 -6.93 -7.63
N ASN A 113 -22.00 -8.14 -8.10
CA ASN A 113 -21.05 -8.42 -9.18
C ASN A 113 -19.56 -8.16 -8.86
N ASP A 114 -19.21 -7.94 -7.59
CA ASP A 114 -17.81 -7.93 -7.20
C ASP A 114 -17.14 -9.29 -7.43
N ASN A 115 -15.85 -9.24 -7.73
CA ASN A 115 -14.94 -10.38 -7.66
C ASN A 115 -13.63 -9.91 -7.04
N MET A 116 -12.88 -10.83 -6.42
CA MET A 116 -11.71 -10.44 -5.64
C MET A 116 -10.63 -9.71 -6.46
N SER A 117 -10.46 -10.06 -7.73
CA SER A 117 -9.49 -9.39 -8.61
C SER A 117 -9.89 -7.95 -8.92
N TYR A 118 -11.19 -7.68 -9.12
CA TYR A 118 -11.69 -6.33 -9.28
C TYR A 118 -11.49 -5.49 -8.01
N ILE A 119 -11.75 -6.07 -6.84
CA ILE A 119 -11.53 -5.41 -5.55
C ILE A 119 -10.06 -5.05 -5.37
N ALA A 120 -9.13 -6.00 -5.58
CA ALA A 120 -7.70 -5.73 -5.54
C ALA A 120 -7.27 -4.55 -6.45
N ALA A 121 -7.83 -4.50 -7.67
CA ALA A 121 -7.57 -3.41 -8.61
C ALA A 121 -8.14 -2.05 -8.17
N GLN A 122 -9.23 -2.01 -7.40
CA GLN A 122 -9.75 -0.75 -6.81
C GLN A 122 -8.74 -0.13 -5.82
N PHE A 123 -7.95 -0.97 -5.17
CA PHE A 123 -6.84 -0.58 -4.28
C PHE A 123 -5.49 -0.53 -5.02
N ASP A 124 -5.51 -0.23 -6.31
CA ASP A 124 -4.33 -0.04 -7.16
C ASP A 124 -3.37 -1.25 -7.13
N ASP A 125 -3.89 -2.48 -6.96
CA ASP A 125 -3.13 -3.74 -6.89
C ASP A 125 -2.03 -3.75 -5.81
N PHE A 126 -2.15 -2.93 -4.77
CA PHE A 126 -1.22 -2.97 -3.62
C PHE A 126 -1.29 -4.31 -2.86
N VAL A 127 -2.40 -5.01 -2.99
CA VAL A 127 -2.66 -6.31 -2.41
C VAL A 127 -3.21 -7.25 -3.47
N THR A 128 -2.91 -8.54 -3.32
CA THR A 128 -3.47 -9.61 -4.13
C THR A 128 -4.79 -10.10 -3.54
N TYR A 129 -5.59 -10.81 -4.36
CA TYR A 129 -6.82 -11.41 -3.85
C TYR A 129 -6.56 -12.46 -2.77
N GLN A 130 -5.43 -13.17 -2.84
CA GLN A 130 -5.04 -14.16 -1.86
C GLN A 130 -4.74 -13.51 -0.51
N GLU A 131 -4.09 -12.35 -0.50
CA GLU A 131 -3.82 -11.58 0.71
C GLU A 131 -5.11 -11.03 1.33
N ILE A 132 -6.02 -10.50 0.50
CA ILE A 132 -7.35 -10.05 0.97
C ILE A 132 -8.12 -11.22 1.59
N ALA A 133 -8.17 -12.36 0.91
CA ALA A 133 -8.87 -13.56 1.39
C ALA A 133 -8.26 -14.07 2.71
N ALA A 134 -6.94 -14.13 2.80
CA ALA A 134 -6.24 -14.54 4.02
C ALA A 134 -6.51 -13.57 5.19
N ALA A 135 -6.44 -12.26 4.95
CA ALA A 135 -6.69 -11.23 5.96
C ALA A 135 -8.14 -11.22 6.46
N SER A 136 -9.08 -11.63 5.60
CA SER A 136 -10.52 -11.68 5.86
C SER A 136 -11.03 -13.08 6.24
N ASN A 137 -10.14 -14.06 6.46
CA ASN A 137 -10.47 -15.45 6.77
C ASN A 137 -11.41 -16.14 5.76
N ILE A 138 -11.28 -15.82 4.48
CA ILE A 138 -12.09 -16.39 3.40
C ILE A 138 -11.46 -17.68 2.91
N SER A 139 -12.17 -18.79 3.14
CA SER A 139 -11.71 -20.13 2.74
C SER A 139 -11.84 -20.38 1.24
N ASN A 140 -12.84 -19.78 0.59
CA ASN A 140 -13.03 -19.89 -0.86
C ASN A 140 -13.29 -18.50 -1.49
N PRO A 141 -12.29 -17.91 -2.17
CA PRO A 141 -12.40 -16.59 -2.80
C PRO A 141 -13.45 -16.47 -3.91
N ASP A 142 -13.98 -17.58 -4.43
CA ASP A 142 -15.01 -17.59 -5.48
C ASP A 142 -16.44 -17.46 -4.92
N PHE A 143 -16.62 -17.62 -3.60
CA PHE A 143 -17.91 -17.47 -2.93
C PHE A 143 -17.91 -16.23 -2.06
N LEU A 144 -18.45 -15.14 -2.60
CA LEU A 144 -18.58 -13.85 -1.94
C LEU A 144 -20.05 -13.56 -1.65
N GLU A 145 -20.34 -13.07 -0.43
CA GLU A 145 -21.69 -12.65 -0.05
C GLU A 145 -21.81 -11.13 -0.11
N VAL A 146 -22.83 -10.61 -0.79
CA VAL A 146 -23.10 -9.16 -0.82
C VAL A 146 -23.30 -8.64 0.59
N GLY A 147 -22.62 -7.55 0.94
CA GLY A 147 -22.63 -6.97 2.29
C GLY A 147 -21.55 -7.53 3.23
N GLN A 148 -20.80 -8.55 2.82
CA GLN A 148 -19.64 -9.03 3.57
C GLN A 148 -18.52 -7.98 3.55
N GLU A 149 -17.90 -7.75 4.71
CA GLU A 149 -16.73 -6.87 4.84
C GLU A 149 -15.43 -7.63 4.57
N LEU A 150 -14.59 -7.08 3.70
CA LEU A 150 -13.23 -7.55 3.41
C LEU A 150 -12.22 -6.58 4.00
N TRP A 151 -11.33 -7.06 4.86
CA TRP A 151 -10.19 -6.26 5.30
C TRP A 151 -9.16 -6.21 4.19
N ILE A 152 -8.78 -5.00 3.79
CA ILE A 152 -7.74 -4.75 2.80
C ILE A 152 -6.38 -4.59 3.50
N PRO A 153 -5.48 -5.59 3.41
CA PRO A 153 -4.23 -5.60 4.16
C PRO A 153 -3.13 -4.80 3.43
N LEU A 154 -3.30 -3.48 3.31
CA LEU A 154 -2.34 -2.63 2.60
C LEU A 154 -0.91 -2.83 3.16
N PRO A 155 0.11 -3.02 2.29
CA PRO A 155 1.46 -3.31 2.74
C PRO A 155 2.05 -2.13 3.52
N CYS A 156 2.66 -2.44 4.66
CA CYS A 156 3.26 -1.45 5.54
C CYS A 156 4.37 -2.04 6.40
N SER A 157 5.24 -1.21 6.95
CA SER A 157 6.27 -1.62 7.90
C SER A 157 6.53 -0.49 8.90
N CYS A 158 7.05 -0.88 10.06
CA CYS A 158 7.53 0.02 11.10
C CYS A 158 9.01 -0.20 11.43
N ASP A 159 9.72 -0.97 10.61
CA ASP A 159 11.13 -1.27 10.83
C ASP A 159 11.99 -0.03 10.57
N GLN A 160 13.10 0.08 11.30
CA GLN A 160 14.09 1.09 10.97
C GLN A 160 14.89 0.67 9.74
N VAL A 161 15.27 1.65 8.92
CA VAL A 161 16.12 1.42 7.75
C VAL A 161 17.47 2.06 7.96
N GLU A 162 18.52 1.23 7.96
CA GLU A 162 19.89 1.65 8.24
C GLU A 162 20.03 2.40 9.59
N GLY A 163 19.23 2.00 10.59
CA GLY A 163 19.22 2.58 11.94
C GLY A 163 18.46 3.91 12.06
N ASN A 164 17.79 4.36 11.00
CA ASN A 164 17.01 5.60 11.01
C ASN A 164 15.51 5.31 11.05
N ASN A 165 14.76 6.19 11.72
CA ASN A 165 13.31 6.21 11.63
C ASN A 165 12.90 6.70 10.24
N VAL A 166 12.05 5.93 9.58
CA VAL A 166 11.51 6.22 8.26
C VAL A 166 10.00 5.99 8.27
N THR A 167 9.31 6.55 7.29
CA THR A 167 7.93 6.20 6.99
C THR A 167 7.91 5.32 5.75
N HIS A 168 7.37 4.11 5.87
CA HIS A 168 7.30 3.16 4.78
C HIS A 168 6.16 3.49 3.83
N PHE A 169 6.50 3.67 2.56
CA PHE A 169 5.56 3.99 1.50
C PHE A 169 5.44 2.80 0.57
N ALA A 170 4.22 2.29 0.39
CA ALA A 170 3.93 1.39 -0.70
C ALA A 170 3.84 2.16 -2.01
N TYR A 171 4.69 1.82 -2.96
CA TYR A 171 4.74 2.45 -4.27
C TYR A 171 4.61 1.41 -5.38
N LYS A 172 3.56 1.54 -6.22
CA LYS A 172 3.45 0.73 -7.44
C LYS A 172 4.27 1.35 -8.58
N VAL A 173 5.22 0.60 -9.11
CA VAL A 173 6.06 1.03 -10.25
C VAL A 173 5.19 1.32 -11.47
N ARG A 174 5.28 2.54 -12.00
CA ARG A 174 4.52 3.02 -13.15
C ARG A 174 5.31 2.85 -14.44
N ALA A 175 4.62 3.00 -15.56
CA ALA A 175 5.29 3.08 -16.87
C ALA A 175 6.30 4.24 -16.88
N ALA A 176 7.50 3.99 -17.42
CA ALA A 176 8.63 4.92 -17.51
C ALA A 176 9.32 5.30 -16.18
N ASP A 177 8.96 4.65 -15.08
CA ASP A 177 9.72 4.72 -13.85
C ASP A 177 11.08 4.02 -13.99
N ASN A 178 12.02 4.46 -13.16
CA ASN A 178 13.25 3.75 -12.87
C ASN A 178 13.65 4.04 -11.42
N VAL A 179 14.55 3.24 -10.87
CA VAL A 179 14.98 3.34 -9.47
C VAL A 179 15.46 4.76 -9.13
N SER A 180 16.24 5.38 -10.02
CA SER A 180 16.77 6.74 -9.81
C SER A 180 15.68 7.80 -9.68
N LYS A 181 14.68 7.79 -10.56
CA LYS A 181 13.54 8.73 -10.50
C LYS A 181 12.69 8.52 -9.25
N ILE A 182 12.42 7.26 -8.88
CA ILE A 182 11.64 6.95 -7.68
C ILE A 182 12.41 7.41 -6.43
N ALA A 183 13.69 7.03 -6.32
CA ALA A 183 14.56 7.40 -5.22
C ALA A 183 14.66 8.93 -5.07
N ALA A 184 14.91 9.66 -6.16
CA ALA A 184 14.96 11.12 -6.17
C ALA A 184 13.62 11.75 -5.75
N ARG A 185 12.49 11.23 -6.24
CA ARG A 185 11.14 11.70 -5.89
C ARG A 185 10.82 11.58 -4.41
N PHE A 186 11.39 10.62 -3.70
CA PHE A 186 11.14 10.40 -2.28
C PHE A 186 12.32 10.77 -1.38
N GLY A 187 13.41 11.31 -1.94
CA GLY A 187 14.61 11.64 -1.16
C GLY A 187 15.34 10.44 -0.59
N VAL A 188 15.16 9.26 -1.19
CA VAL A 188 15.78 8.00 -0.75
C VAL A 188 17.05 7.77 -1.56
N LYS A 189 18.07 7.13 -0.97
CA LYS A 189 19.24 6.68 -1.74
C LYS A 189 18.85 5.49 -2.61
N GLU A 190 19.26 5.47 -3.88
CA GLU A 190 19.01 4.34 -4.78
C GLU A 190 19.48 3.00 -4.18
N SER A 191 20.66 2.99 -3.56
CA SER A 191 21.21 1.80 -2.90
C SER A 191 20.31 1.26 -1.78
N THR A 192 19.70 2.17 -1.01
CA THR A 192 18.79 1.81 0.09
C THR A 192 17.48 1.27 -0.46
N LEU A 193 16.92 1.91 -1.50
CA LEU A 193 15.70 1.47 -2.16
C LEU A 193 15.86 0.07 -2.81
N LEU A 194 16.99 -0.18 -3.47
CA LEU A 194 17.31 -1.49 -4.05
C LEU A 194 17.46 -2.57 -2.96
N LYS A 195 18.24 -2.27 -1.92
CA LYS A 195 18.55 -3.20 -0.83
C LYS A 195 17.30 -3.66 -0.10
N ILE A 196 16.42 -2.73 0.30
CA ILE A 196 15.21 -3.08 1.06
C ILE A 196 14.21 -3.89 0.22
N ASN A 197 14.17 -3.66 -1.09
CA ASN A 197 13.31 -4.39 -2.01
C ASN A 197 13.94 -5.66 -2.61
N GLY A 198 15.13 -6.06 -2.17
CA GLY A 198 15.83 -7.25 -2.69
C GLY A 198 16.18 -7.16 -4.18
N ILE A 199 16.29 -5.95 -4.75
CA ILE A 199 16.57 -5.74 -6.17
C ILE A 199 18.08 -5.64 -6.37
N THR A 200 18.67 -6.59 -7.09
CA THR A 200 20.12 -6.66 -7.34
C THR A 200 20.58 -5.80 -8.51
N ASP A 201 19.79 -5.73 -9.58
CA ASP A 201 20.03 -4.87 -10.75
C ASP A 201 18.85 -3.90 -10.90
N PRO A 202 19.08 -2.57 -10.89
CA PRO A 202 18.03 -1.57 -11.13
C PRO A 202 17.22 -1.79 -12.42
N LYS A 203 17.79 -2.47 -13.42
CA LYS A 203 17.13 -2.80 -14.70
C LYS A 203 16.06 -3.88 -14.56
N ASN A 204 16.05 -4.64 -13.46
CA ASN A 204 15.05 -5.66 -13.20
C ASN A 204 13.76 -5.10 -12.58
N LEU A 205 13.66 -3.77 -12.42
CA LEU A 205 12.44 -3.14 -11.95
C LEU A 205 11.31 -3.32 -12.98
N THR A 206 10.21 -3.96 -12.57
CA THR A 206 9.08 -4.24 -13.45
C THR A 206 7.90 -3.30 -13.17
N GLN A 207 7.18 -2.89 -14.22
CA GLN A 207 5.93 -2.16 -14.06
C GLN A 207 4.94 -3.00 -13.25
N GLY A 208 4.24 -2.37 -12.31
CA GLY A 208 3.30 -3.02 -11.40
C GLY A 208 3.94 -3.61 -10.14
N GLN A 209 5.27 -3.68 -10.07
CA GLN A 209 5.94 -4.10 -8.84
C GLN A 209 5.63 -3.15 -7.69
N ILE A 210 5.28 -3.69 -6.53
CA ILE A 210 5.09 -2.92 -5.31
C ILE A 210 6.43 -2.80 -4.58
N LEU A 211 6.87 -1.58 -4.33
CA LEU A 211 8.10 -1.27 -3.60
C LEU A 211 7.80 -0.75 -2.21
N ASP A 212 8.64 -1.13 -1.26
CA ASP A 212 8.84 -0.44 0.01
C ASP A 212 9.80 0.73 -0.18
N VAL A 213 9.27 1.94 -0.07
CA VAL A 213 10.04 3.18 -0.15
C VAL A 213 10.21 3.76 1.26
N PRO A 214 11.40 3.68 1.86
CA PRO A 214 11.64 4.14 3.23
C PRO A 214 11.92 5.65 3.25
N VAL A 215 10.87 6.46 3.34
CA VAL A 215 10.98 7.92 3.29
C VAL A 215 11.59 8.44 4.61
N PRO A 216 12.71 9.19 4.58
CA PRO A 216 13.28 9.78 5.79
C PRO A 216 12.29 10.71 6.50
N GLY A 217 12.00 10.43 7.76
CA GLY A 217 11.10 11.27 8.56
C GLY A 217 11.80 12.56 9.02
N THR A 218 11.17 13.71 8.79
CA THR A 218 11.45 14.93 9.57
C THR A 218 10.32 15.07 10.62
N ASN A 219 10.51 14.45 11.78
CA ASN A 219 9.67 14.56 12.99
C ASN A 219 8.16 14.72 12.75
N ASP A 220 7.42 13.61 12.61
CA ASP A 220 5.98 13.34 12.84
C ASP A 220 4.89 14.37 12.43
N ARG A 221 5.23 15.53 11.85
CA ARG A 221 4.30 16.64 11.55
C ARG A 221 4.69 17.49 10.35
N VAL A 222 5.85 17.27 9.73
CA VAL A 222 6.29 18.04 8.55
C VAL A 222 6.13 17.18 7.31
N PHE A 223 4.89 17.10 6.85
CA PHE A 223 4.47 16.24 5.76
C PHE A 223 5.09 16.67 4.41
N TYR A 224 5.83 15.74 3.78
CA TYR A 224 6.13 15.48 2.36
C TYR A 224 6.44 16.60 1.35
N ASN A 225 6.36 17.88 1.73
CA ASN A 225 6.44 19.03 0.83
C ASN A 225 7.81 19.23 0.18
N SER A 226 8.88 18.62 0.72
CA SER A 226 10.22 18.79 0.17
C SER A 226 10.58 17.81 -0.96
N TYR A 227 9.84 16.72 -1.14
CA TYR A 227 10.30 15.63 -2.01
C TYR A 227 9.53 15.51 -3.35
N ILE A 228 8.28 15.98 -3.44
CA ILE A 228 7.40 15.65 -4.57
C ILE A 228 7.38 16.74 -5.68
N TYR A 229 7.92 17.94 -5.43
CA TYR A 229 7.91 19.04 -6.40
C TYR A 229 9.21 19.19 -7.20
N THR A 230 9.43 18.27 -8.14
CA THR A 230 10.28 18.54 -9.32
C THR A 230 9.52 18.17 -10.60
N SER A 231 8.34 18.74 -10.81
CA SER A 231 7.74 18.84 -12.14
C SER A 231 6.97 20.15 -12.27
N SER A 232 7.06 20.75 -13.45
CA SER A 232 6.94 22.17 -13.80
C SER A 232 5.51 22.76 -13.76
N VAL A 233 4.70 22.45 -12.75
CA VAL A 233 3.33 23.00 -12.63
C VAL A 233 2.92 23.18 -11.16
N SER A 234 3.53 24.15 -10.48
CA SER A 234 2.83 25.06 -9.55
C SER A 234 3.81 26.02 -8.89
N ASN A 235 3.88 27.24 -9.43
CA ASN A 235 4.21 28.42 -8.64
C ASN A 235 3.05 28.67 -7.67
N TYR A 236 3.13 28.12 -6.46
CA TYR A 236 2.49 28.74 -5.30
C TYR A 236 3.54 29.01 -4.24
N ILE A 237 3.85 30.30 -4.13
CA ILE A 237 4.72 30.92 -3.15
C ILE A 237 4.12 30.64 -1.76
N PHE A 238 4.77 29.79 -0.97
CA PHE A 238 4.63 29.81 0.48
C PHE A 238 5.76 30.68 1.04
N LEU A 239 5.48 31.98 1.19
CA LEU A 239 6.21 32.80 2.15
C LEU A 239 5.83 32.29 3.53
N SER A 240 6.71 31.50 4.15
CA SER A 240 6.63 31.26 5.59
C SER A 240 6.84 32.61 6.29
N MET A 241 5.79 33.12 6.93
CA MET A 241 5.89 34.21 7.88
C MET A 241 6.72 33.72 9.07
N SER A 242 8.02 33.95 9.01
CA SER A 242 8.94 33.79 10.14
C SER A 242 10.17 34.68 9.92
N SER A 243 9.94 35.98 9.80
CA SER A 243 10.93 37.04 10.00
C SER A 243 10.20 38.39 9.97
N LEU A 244 10.60 39.32 10.84
CA LEU A 244 10.11 40.71 11.01
C LEU A 244 8.92 40.89 11.96
N ASN A 245 9.15 40.59 13.23
CA ASN A 245 8.69 41.44 14.33
C ASN A 245 9.93 41.87 15.13
N HIS A 246 10.58 42.95 14.71
CA HIS A 246 11.40 43.88 15.49
C HIS A 246 11.95 44.95 14.54
N ILE A 247 12.09 46.19 15.04
CA ILE A 247 12.48 47.46 14.37
C ILE A 247 11.27 48.31 13.93
N PHE A 248 10.54 48.90 14.88
CA PHE A 248 10.70 50.28 15.38
C PHE A 248 9.83 50.46 16.64
#